data_AF-A0A7L4Y8A9-F1
#
_entry.id   AF-A0A7L4Y8A9-F1
#
_cell.length_a   1.000
_cell.length_b   1.000
_cell.length_c   1.000
_cell.angle_alpha   90.00
_cell.angle_beta   90.00
_cell.angle_gamma   90.00
#
_symmetry.space_group_name_H-M   'P 1'
#
loop_
_entity.id
_entity.type
_entity.pdbx_description
1 polymer ?
#
loop_
_entity_poly.entity_id
_entity_poly.type
_entity_poly.pdbx_seq_one_letter_code
_entity_poly.pdbx_strand_id
1 'polypeptide(L)'
;MTGEQSAYRNPETLTEEQAGRMLASMNEVIRAGDEMRRLRAEMIQVFVHLGWTQEKIARLTEMSQPAVSKQVAKHREGGTPAATGLSLSLDQHDTPWLEGRLWGLAEEIAEAVGDTARCTPYVIAVARGRQRFTPRTVDELRRLVEEDLRRHRTELPAGYRDAYDTISRGLDLPPKTVPAPTGTPTASARRALACQVQRIHLQEPEA
;
A
#
# COMPACT_ATOMS: atom_id res chain seq x y z
N MET A 1 -9.59 -10.19 43.20
CA MET A 1 -9.86 -10.99 41.98
C MET A 1 -9.98 -9.99 40.85
N THR A 2 -8.92 -9.81 40.08
CA THR A 2 -8.78 -8.65 39.20
C THR A 2 -8.35 -9.11 37.81
N GLY A 3 -9.22 -8.87 36.84
CA GLY A 3 -8.87 -8.38 35.51
C GLY A 3 -8.04 -9.29 34.61
N GLU A 4 -8.71 -10.19 33.89
CA GLU A 4 -8.25 -10.65 32.58
C GLU A 4 -9.41 -10.53 31.60
N GLN A 5 -9.52 -9.35 30.97
CA GLN A 5 -10.13 -9.24 29.65
C GLN A 5 -9.03 -8.81 28.71
N SER A 6 -8.42 -9.84 28.12
CA SER A 6 -7.43 -9.76 27.07
C SER A 6 -7.92 -8.83 25.97
N ALA A 7 -7.25 -7.68 25.84
CA ALA A 7 -7.35 -6.83 24.67
C ALA A 7 -6.82 -7.62 23.47
N TYR A 8 -7.72 -8.29 22.75
CA TYR A 8 -7.49 -8.68 21.36
C TYR A 8 -7.34 -7.39 20.55
N ARG A 9 -6.12 -6.85 20.54
CA ARG A 9 -5.71 -5.79 19.62
C ARG A 9 -5.62 -6.46 18.25
N ASN A 10 -6.73 -6.38 17.51
CA ASN A 10 -6.84 -6.89 16.15
C ASN A 10 -5.93 -6.02 15.24
N PRO A 11 -4.90 -6.57 14.59
CA PRO A 11 -3.98 -5.80 13.74
C PRO A 11 -4.55 -5.48 12.35
N GLU A 12 -5.87 -5.64 12.11
CA GLU A 12 -6.45 -5.69 10.76
C GLU A 12 -7.20 -4.43 10.29
N THR A 13 -7.34 -3.39 11.10
CA THR A 13 -8.10 -2.19 10.72
C THR A 13 -7.23 -0.94 10.70
N LEU A 14 -6.91 -0.44 9.50
CA LEU A 14 -6.36 0.90 9.30
C LEU A 14 -7.17 1.92 10.11
N THR A 15 -6.52 2.88 10.77
CA THR A 15 -7.20 3.97 11.48
C THR A 15 -7.78 4.99 10.50
N GLU A 16 -8.72 5.83 10.96
CA GLU A 16 -9.37 6.84 10.11
C GLU A 16 -8.38 7.82 9.50
N GLU A 17 -7.40 8.26 10.29
CA GLU A 17 -6.33 9.15 9.88
C GLU A 17 -5.37 8.51 8.89
N GLN A 18 -5.16 7.19 8.99
CA GLN A 18 -4.33 6.43 8.07
C GLN A 18 -4.98 6.30 6.70
N ALA A 19 -6.26 5.93 6.64
CA ALA A 19 -6.94 5.89 5.35
C ALA A 19 -7.14 7.30 4.77
N GLY A 20 -7.36 8.32 5.60
CA GLY A 20 -7.41 9.71 5.15
C GLY A 20 -6.11 10.14 4.48
N ARG A 21 -4.96 9.79 5.06
CA ARG A 21 -3.63 10.04 4.44
C ARG A 21 -3.41 9.22 3.17
N MET A 22 -3.78 7.94 3.20
CA MET A 22 -3.75 7.04 2.03
C MET A 22 -4.53 7.62 0.86
N LEU A 23 -5.69 8.21 1.14
CA LEU A 23 -6.58 8.80 0.13
C LEU A 23 -6.14 10.20 -0.31
N ALA A 24 -5.63 11.03 0.60
CA ALA A 24 -5.13 12.38 0.29
C ALA A 24 -3.90 12.34 -0.62
N SER A 25 -2.93 11.46 -0.35
CA SER A 25 -1.76 11.22 -1.20
C SER A 25 -2.15 10.87 -2.65
N MET A 26 -3.31 10.23 -2.83
CA MET A 26 -3.83 9.85 -4.14
C MET A 26 -4.62 10.95 -4.85
N ASN A 27 -5.19 11.90 -4.10
CA ASN A 27 -5.87 13.07 -4.65
C ASN A 27 -4.88 14.11 -5.23
N GLU A 28 -3.62 14.15 -4.79
CA GLU A 28 -2.61 15.03 -5.43
C GLU A 28 -2.22 14.58 -6.86
N VAL A 29 -2.54 13.34 -7.24
CA VAL A 29 -2.27 12.75 -8.56
C VAL A 29 -3.52 12.78 -9.46
N ILE A 30 -4.33 13.84 -9.36
CA ILE A 30 -5.58 14.04 -10.14
C ILE A 30 -5.36 14.23 -11.67
N ARG A 31 -4.15 14.03 -12.19
CA ARG A 31 -3.82 14.28 -13.61
C ARG A 31 -3.62 13.06 -14.52
N ALA A 32 -3.92 11.84 -14.08
CA ALA A 32 -3.67 10.62 -14.87
C ALA A 32 -4.86 9.63 -14.94
N GLY A 33 -5.85 9.92 -15.80
CA GLY A 33 -6.61 8.93 -16.59
C GLY A 33 -7.44 7.80 -15.92
N ASP A 34 -8.05 6.95 -16.76
CA ASP A 34 -9.02 5.88 -16.41
C ASP A 34 -8.51 4.80 -15.44
N GLU A 35 -7.21 4.55 -15.43
CA GLU A 35 -6.55 3.58 -14.54
C GLU A 35 -6.68 4.02 -13.07
N MET A 36 -6.67 5.33 -12.81
CA MET A 36 -6.85 5.89 -11.47
C MET A 36 -8.31 5.85 -11.00
N ARG A 37 -9.27 5.98 -11.94
CA ARG A 37 -10.70 5.79 -11.64
C ARG A 37 -10.97 4.34 -11.21
N ARG A 38 -10.28 3.38 -11.82
CA ARG A 38 -10.35 1.96 -11.47
C ARG A 38 -9.72 1.67 -10.12
N LEU A 39 -8.51 2.20 -9.85
CA LEU A 39 -7.84 2.07 -8.55
C LEU A 39 -8.70 2.66 -7.40
N ARG A 40 -9.28 3.84 -7.61
CA ARG A 40 -10.19 4.47 -6.65
C ARG A 40 -11.42 3.61 -6.36
N ALA A 41 -12.01 3.02 -7.38
CA ALA A 41 -13.15 2.13 -7.22
C ALA A 41 -12.76 0.86 -6.44
N GLU A 42 -11.62 0.25 -6.77
CA GLU A 42 -11.07 -0.92 -6.07
C GLU A 42 -10.78 -0.60 -4.58
N MET A 43 -10.31 0.61 -4.25
CA MET A 43 -10.05 1.02 -2.87
C MET A 43 -11.30 1.37 -2.05
N ILE A 44 -12.33 1.97 -2.67
CA ILE A 44 -13.62 2.15 -2.01
C ILE A 44 -14.17 0.79 -1.57
N GLN A 45 -13.97 -0.27 -2.37
CA GLN A 45 -14.36 -1.62 -1.98
C GLN A 45 -13.54 -2.16 -0.79
N VAL A 46 -12.24 -1.90 -0.75
CA VAL A 46 -11.38 -2.25 0.39
C VAL A 46 -11.91 -1.61 1.68
N PHE A 47 -12.21 -0.30 1.67
CA PHE A 47 -12.74 0.37 2.87
C PHE A 47 -14.12 -0.12 3.29
N VAL A 48 -15.01 -0.41 2.33
CA VAL A 48 -16.31 -1.04 2.64
C VAL A 48 -16.11 -2.41 3.30
N HIS A 49 -15.12 -3.20 2.85
CA HIS A 49 -14.82 -4.51 3.42
C HIS A 49 -14.25 -4.43 4.85
N LEU A 50 -13.53 -3.35 5.17
CA LEU A 50 -13.07 -3.04 6.53
C LEU A 50 -14.20 -2.52 7.45
N GLY A 51 -15.47 -2.57 7.01
CA GLY A 51 -16.63 -2.17 7.80
C GLY A 51 -16.89 -0.66 7.85
N TRP A 52 -16.27 0.12 6.96
CA TRP A 52 -16.42 1.57 6.99
C TRP A 52 -17.71 2.02 6.32
N THR A 53 -18.38 3.02 6.90
CA THR A 53 -19.61 3.59 6.35
C THR A 53 -19.32 4.41 5.10
N GLN A 54 -20.28 4.47 4.17
CA GLN A 54 -20.14 5.29 2.95
C GLN A 54 -19.92 6.77 3.26
N GLU A 55 -20.49 7.26 4.36
CA GLU A 55 -20.28 8.63 4.84
C GLU A 55 -18.83 8.85 5.29
N LYS A 56 -18.25 7.88 6.01
CA LYS A 56 -16.85 7.90 6.44
C LYS A 56 -15.88 7.88 5.26
N ILE A 57 -16.15 7.04 4.26
CA ILE A 57 -15.37 6.98 3.02
C ILE A 57 -15.50 8.29 2.23
N ALA A 58 -16.70 8.85 2.10
CA ALA A 58 -16.94 10.11 1.39
C ALA A 58 -16.13 11.27 2.02
N ARG A 59 -16.15 11.36 3.35
CA ARG A 59 -15.40 12.37 4.11
C ARG A 59 -13.89 12.27 3.88
N LEU A 60 -13.35 11.04 3.89
CA LEU A 60 -11.91 10.80 3.76
C LEU A 60 -11.40 10.82 2.32
N THR A 61 -12.27 10.63 1.33
CA THR A 61 -11.95 10.70 -0.10
C THR A 61 -12.21 12.07 -0.73
N GLU A 62 -12.77 13.01 0.04
CA GLU A 62 -13.35 14.28 -0.45
C GLU A 62 -14.39 14.09 -1.57
N MET A 63 -15.01 12.91 -1.61
CA MET A 63 -16.05 12.59 -2.58
C MET A 63 -17.42 12.90 -2.00
N SER A 64 -18.37 13.19 -2.88
CA SER A 64 -19.77 13.21 -2.47
C SER A 64 -20.22 11.79 -2.10
N GLN A 65 -21.02 11.67 -1.04
CA GLN A 65 -21.64 10.40 -0.64
C GLN A 65 -22.39 9.70 -1.79
N PRO A 66 -23.10 10.42 -2.70
CA PRO A 66 -23.65 9.81 -3.91
C PRO A 66 -22.62 9.21 -4.86
N ALA A 67 -21.43 9.82 -4.98
CA ALA A 67 -20.35 9.29 -5.82
C ALA A 67 -19.78 7.98 -5.24
N VAL A 68 -19.64 7.90 -3.91
CA VAL A 68 -19.25 6.66 -3.21
C VAL A 68 -20.33 5.59 -3.38
N SER A 69 -21.59 5.92 -3.12
CA SER A 69 -22.73 5.01 -3.30
C SER A 69 -22.82 4.45 -4.72
N LYS A 70 -22.62 5.31 -5.74
CA LYS A 70 -22.58 4.90 -7.15
C LYS A 70 -21.45 3.92 -7.47
N GLN A 71 -20.27 4.09 -6.87
CA GLN A 71 -19.16 3.13 -7.05
C GLN A 71 -19.45 1.80 -6.36
N VAL A 72 -20.04 1.84 -5.16
CA VAL A 72 -20.46 0.63 -4.44
C VAL A 72 -21.54 -0.13 -5.21
N ALA A 73 -22.55 0.56 -5.73
CA ALA A 73 -23.64 -0.02 -6.51
C ALA A 73 -23.17 -0.57 -7.87
N LYS A 74 -22.36 0.19 -8.61
CA LYS A 74 -21.80 -0.22 -9.91
C LYS A 74 -20.99 -1.53 -9.81
N HIS A 75 -20.27 -1.73 -8.71
CA HIS A 75 -19.55 -2.98 -8.47
C HIS A 75 -20.47 -4.17 -8.13
N ARG A 76 -21.62 -3.93 -7.49
CA ARG A 76 -22.63 -4.99 -7.23
C ARG A 76 -23.38 -5.41 -8.50
N GLU A 77 -23.67 -4.47 -9.40
CA GLU A 77 -24.41 -4.73 -10.64
C GLU A 77 -23.55 -5.31 -11.78
N GLY A 78 -22.24 -5.04 -11.79
CA GLY A 78 -21.31 -5.48 -12.84
C GLY A 78 -20.91 -6.96 -12.81
N GLY A 79 -21.55 -7.79 -11.98
CA GLY A 79 -21.30 -9.24 -11.93
C GLY A 79 -19.88 -9.67 -11.56
N THR A 80 -19.03 -8.75 -11.10
CA THR A 80 -17.73 -9.10 -10.53
C THR A 80 -17.97 -9.36 -9.05
N PRO A 81 -17.78 -10.59 -8.54
CA PRO A 81 -17.93 -10.83 -7.11
C PRO A 81 -17.01 -9.85 -6.37
N ALA A 82 -17.53 -9.25 -5.29
CA ALA A 82 -16.75 -8.43 -4.39
C ALA A 82 -15.45 -9.17 -4.09
N ALA A 83 -14.29 -8.51 -4.28
CA ALA A 83 -12.97 -9.10 -4.10
C ALA A 83 -12.89 -9.76 -2.71
N THR A 84 -13.17 -11.06 -2.67
CA THR A 84 -13.25 -11.83 -1.43
C THR A 84 -11.82 -12.27 -1.16
N GLY A 85 -11.17 -11.66 -0.17
CA GLY A 85 -9.81 -12.04 0.25
C GLY A 85 -8.72 -10.97 0.11
N LEU A 86 -9.05 -9.67 0.09
CA LEU A 86 -8.04 -8.63 0.37
C LEU A 86 -7.80 -8.57 1.87
N SER A 87 -6.91 -9.44 2.36
CA SER A 87 -6.18 -9.09 3.58
C SER A 87 -5.38 -7.82 3.26
N LEU A 88 -5.30 -6.87 4.19
CA LEU A 88 -4.34 -5.76 4.12
C LEU A 88 -3.12 -6.05 5.00
N SER A 89 -2.96 -7.30 5.44
CA SER A 89 -1.79 -7.69 6.20
C SER A 89 -0.53 -7.50 5.37
N LEU A 90 0.51 -6.98 6.04
CA LEU A 90 1.88 -6.95 5.53
C LEU A 90 2.38 -8.36 5.18
N ASP A 91 1.80 -9.41 5.78
CA ASP A 91 2.16 -10.82 5.59
C ASP A 91 1.72 -11.43 4.25
N GLN A 92 1.26 -10.60 3.30
CA GLN A 92 1.02 -11.08 1.94
C GLN A 92 2.34 -11.19 1.17
N HIS A 93 2.51 -12.31 0.48
CA HIS A 93 3.76 -12.72 -0.17
C HIS A 93 3.64 -12.83 -1.70
N ASP A 94 2.56 -12.32 -2.30
CA ASP A 94 2.51 -12.26 -3.76
C ASP A 94 3.44 -11.16 -4.30
N THR A 95 3.99 -11.39 -5.49
CA THR A 95 5.02 -10.52 -6.06
C THR A 95 4.57 -9.06 -6.20
N PRO A 96 3.39 -8.72 -6.77
CA PRO A 96 2.94 -7.33 -6.81
C PRO A 96 2.80 -6.68 -5.43
N TRP A 97 2.41 -7.42 -4.40
CA TRP A 97 2.35 -6.89 -3.04
C TRP A 97 3.74 -6.55 -2.49
N LEU A 98 4.69 -7.49 -2.59
CA LEU A 98 6.06 -7.29 -2.12
C LEU A 98 6.79 -6.17 -2.88
N GLU A 99 6.58 -6.07 -4.20
CA GLU A 99 7.10 -4.97 -5.03
C GLU A 99 6.55 -3.61 -4.58
N GLY A 100 5.25 -3.56 -4.24
CA GLY A 100 4.62 -2.36 -3.71
C GLY A 100 5.15 -1.98 -2.34
N ARG A 101 5.34 -2.94 -1.43
CA ARG A 101 5.97 -2.70 -0.12
C ARG A 101 7.40 -2.16 -0.28
N LEU A 102 8.19 -2.73 -1.18
CA LEU A 102 9.55 -2.24 -1.46
C LEU A 102 9.53 -0.78 -1.94
N TRP A 103 8.56 -0.42 -2.79
CA TRP A 103 8.37 0.95 -3.23
C TRP A 103 7.99 1.88 -2.07
N GLY A 104 7.04 1.50 -1.22
CA GLY A 104 6.64 2.30 -0.06
C GLY A 104 7.79 2.55 0.91
N LEU A 105 8.62 1.52 1.18
CA LEU A 105 9.84 1.69 1.97
C LEU A 105 10.83 2.67 1.31
N ALA A 106 11.00 2.60 -0.01
CA ALA A 106 11.86 3.52 -0.73
C ALA A 106 11.35 4.97 -0.72
N GLU A 107 10.02 5.18 -0.72
CA GLU A 107 9.44 6.53 -0.56
C GLU A 107 9.73 7.10 0.83
N GLU A 108 9.53 6.31 1.89
CA GLU A 108 9.79 6.76 3.26
C GLU A 108 11.27 7.04 3.51
N ILE A 109 12.18 6.23 2.95
CA ILE A 109 13.62 6.51 3.00
C ILE A 109 13.92 7.84 2.31
N ALA A 110 13.41 8.02 1.08
CA ALA A 110 13.61 9.26 0.33
C ALA A 110 13.05 10.49 1.05
N GLU A 111 11.94 10.34 1.78
CA GLU A 111 11.35 11.42 2.57
C GLU A 111 12.13 11.70 3.86
N ALA A 112 12.62 10.65 4.54
CA ALA A 112 13.37 10.77 5.79
C ALA A 112 14.78 11.38 5.61
N VAL A 113 15.50 11.01 4.55
CA VAL A 113 16.89 11.47 4.31
C VAL A 113 17.02 12.43 3.11
N GLY A 114 15.91 12.77 2.45
CA GLY A 114 15.83 13.74 1.38
C GLY A 114 16.65 13.39 0.13
N ASP A 115 17.26 14.41 -0.49
CA ASP A 115 18.04 14.29 -1.73
C ASP A 115 19.32 13.43 -1.59
N THR A 116 19.66 13.01 -0.38
CA THR A 116 20.83 12.16 -0.14
C THR A 116 20.56 10.68 -0.39
N ALA A 117 19.28 10.26 -0.37
CA ALA A 117 18.87 8.92 -0.72
C ALA A 117 19.12 8.62 -2.20
N ARG A 118 19.79 7.50 -2.45
CA ARG A 118 20.03 6.96 -3.79
C ARG A 118 18.75 6.44 -4.44
N CYS A 119 17.74 6.05 -3.66
CA CYS A 119 16.45 5.61 -4.19
C CYS A 119 15.56 6.75 -4.70
N THR A 120 15.80 8.02 -4.33
CA THR A 120 14.96 9.18 -4.67
C THR A 120 14.67 9.32 -6.17
N PRO A 121 15.66 9.26 -7.09
CA PRO A 121 15.38 9.38 -8.53
C PRO A 121 14.51 8.24 -9.06
N TYR A 122 14.65 7.04 -8.50
CA TYR A 122 13.88 5.86 -8.88
C TYR A 122 12.41 6.02 -8.47
N VAL A 123 12.16 6.42 -7.22
CA VAL A 123 10.81 6.68 -6.69
C VAL A 123 10.10 7.74 -7.53
N ILE A 124 10.78 8.85 -7.85
CA ILE A 124 10.23 9.91 -8.72
C ILE A 124 9.91 9.37 -10.12
N ALA A 125 10.74 8.47 -10.67
CA ALA A 125 10.48 7.88 -11.97
C ALA A 125 9.25 6.94 -11.96
N VAL A 126 9.06 6.17 -10.89
CA VAL A 126 7.88 5.30 -10.70
C VAL A 126 6.61 6.16 -10.54
N ALA A 127 6.62 7.16 -9.67
CA ALA A 127 5.48 8.05 -9.43
C ALA A 127 5.04 8.78 -10.70
N ARG A 128 5.97 9.09 -11.61
CA ARG A 128 5.69 9.71 -12.92
C ARG A 128 5.32 8.71 -14.02
N GLY A 129 5.20 7.42 -13.70
CA GLY A 129 4.92 6.35 -14.68
C GLY A 129 6.04 6.12 -15.70
N ARG A 130 7.24 6.68 -15.47
CA ARG A 130 8.40 6.53 -16.36
C ARG A 130 9.17 5.24 -16.10
N GLN A 131 8.98 4.64 -14.94
CA GLN A 131 9.59 3.37 -14.55
C GLN A 131 8.49 2.34 -14.26
N ARG A 132 8.67 1.13 -14.80
CA ARG A 132 7.76 -0.01 -14.56
C ARG A 132 8.43 -1.04 -13.65
N PHE A 133 7.62 -1.80 -12.93
CA PHE A 133 8.09 -2.94 -12.15
C PHE A 133 8.36 -4.12 -13.08
N THR A 134 9.63 -4.54 -13.09
CA THR A 134 10.16 -5.73 -13.75
C THR A 134 11.17 -6.36 -12.80
N PRO A 135 11.52 -7.65 -12.93
CA PRO A 135 12.51 -8.27 -12.03
C PRO A 135 13.81 -7.46 -11.94
N ARG A 136 14.32 -6.97 -13.07
CA ARG A 136 15.53 -6.14 -13.11
C ARG A 136 15.38 -4.82 -12.34
N THR A 137 14.26 -4.13 -12.50
CA THR A 137 14.06 -2.82 -11.86
C THR A 137 13.76 -2.97 -10.37
N VAL A 138 13.14 -4.09 -9.97
CA VAL A 138 12.96 -4.49 -8.57
C VAL A 138 14.33 -4.77 -7.92
N ASP A 139 15.20 -5.54 -8.58
CA ASP A 139 16.55 -5.80 -8.07
C ASP A 139 17.40 -4.53 -7.96
N GLU A 140 17.26 -3.61 -8.92
CA GLU A 140 17.88 -2.29 -8.84
C GLU A 140 17.38 -1.50 -7.63
N LEU A 141 16.06 -1.45 -7.42
CA LEU A 141 15.47 -0.80 -6.25
C LEU A 141 15.95 -1.43 -4.94
N ARG A 142 16.03 -2.78 -4.86
CA ARG A 142 16.57 -3.50 -3.69
C ARG A 142 17.99 -3.05 -3.35
N ARG A 143 18.85 -2.88 -4.36
CA ARG A 143 20.23 -2.41 -4.17
C ARG A 143 20.30 -0.97 -3.68
N LEU A 144 19.48 -0.08 -4.26
CA LEU A 144 19.44 1.33 -3.85
C LEU A 144 18.96 1.47 -2.40
N VAL A 145 17.89 0.76 -2.04
CA VAL A 145 17.36 0.75 -0.67
C VAL A 145 18.38 0.17 0.30
N GLU A 146 19.07 -0.92 -0.04
CA GLU A 146 20.10 -1.50 0.83
C GLU A 146 21.29 -0.56 1.06
N GLU A 147 21.73 0.14 0.00
CA GLU A 147 22.76 1.18 0.10
C GLU A 147 22.31 2.29 1.05
N ASP A 148 21.10 2.80 0.89
CA ASP A 148 20.57 3.90 1.71
C ASP A 148 20.40 3.46 3.17
N LEU A 149 19.89 2.25 3.44
CA LEU A 149 19.79 1.69 4.79
C LEU A 149 21.15 1.56 5.46
N ARG A 150 22.18 1.12 4.72
CA ARG A 150 23.54 1.01 5.26
C ARG A 150 24.14 2.39 5.51
N ARG A 151 23.97 3.32 4.58
CA ARG A 151 24.56 4.67 4.63
C ARG A 151 23.93 5.53 5.72
N HIS A 152 22.62 5.46 5.88
CA HIS A 152 21.83 6.31 6.79
C HIS A 152 21.40 5.56 8.05
N ARG A 153 22.12 4.51 8.45
CA ARG A 153 21.79 3.64 9.60
C ARG A 153 21.59 4.38 10.93
N THR A 154 22.19 5.57 11.08
CA THR A 154 22.09 6.40 12.30
C THR A 154 20.91 7.38 12.25
N GLU A 155 20.37 7.63 11.07
CA GLU A 155 19.26 8.57 10.82
C GLU A 155 17.93 7.82 10.67
N LEU A 156 17.97 6.60 10.12
CA LEU A 156 16.78 5.78 9.87
C LEU A 156 16.42 4.90 11.07
N PRO A 157 15.13 4.80 11.43
CA PRO A 157 14.66 3.86 12.45
C PRO A 157 14.95 2.39 12.09
N ALA A 158 15.15 1.56 13.12
CA ALA A 158 15.43 0.12 12.94
C ALA A 158 14.34 -0.61 12.14
N GLY A 159 13.07 -0.22 12.30
CA GLY A 159 11.93 -0.81 11.59
C GLY A 159 12.03 -0.74 10.06
N TYR A 160 12.81 0.19 9.50
CA TYR A 160 13.06 0.26 8.06
C TYR A 160 13.92 -0.91 7.57
N ARG A 161 14.91 -1.32 8.38
CA ARG A 161 15.75 -2.47 8.09
C ARG A 161 14.96 -3.78 8.23
N ASP A 162 14.15 -3.90 9.27
CA ASP A 162 13.31 -5.08 9.49
C ASP A 162 12.27 -5.26 8.38
N ALA A 163 11.68 -4.16 7.91
CA ALA A 163 10.80 -4.14 6.76
C ALA A 163 11.53 -4.60 5.49
N TYR A 164 12.72 -4.06 5.22
CA TYR A 164 13.55 -4.48 4.09
C TYR A 164 13.86 -5.97 4.12
N ASP A 165 14.36 -6.48 5.24
CA ASP A 165 14.77 -7.88 5.37
C ASP A 165 13.57 -8.84 5.22
N THR A 166 12.37 -8.43 5.66
CA THR A 166 11.13 -9.18 5.42
C THR A 166 10.73 -9.19 3.95
N ILE A 167 10.72 -8.03 3.29
CA ILE A 167 10.36 -7.90 1.88
C ILE A 167 11.36 -8.65 0.99
N SER A 168 12.65 -8.47 1.26
CA SER A 168 13.76 -9.09 0.54
C SER A 168 13.67 -10.61 0.58
N ARG A 169 13.46 -11.19 1.77
CA ARG A 169 13.22 -12.64 1.93
C ARG A 169 12.00 -13.10 1.16
N GLY A 170 10.91 -12.33 1.18
CA GLY A 170 9.70 -12.66 0.41
C GLY A 170 9.93 -12.68 -1.10
N LEU A 171 10.72 -11.76 -1.63
CA LEU A 171 11.05 -11.66 -3.06
C LEU A 171 11.99 -12.77 -3.54
N ASP A 172 12.83 -13.30 -2.65
CA ASP A 172 13.75 -14.40 -2.96
C ASP A 172 13.05 -15.78 -3.00
N LEU A 173 11.84 -15.88 -2.43
CA LEU A 173 11.05 -17.09 -2.50
C LEU A 173 10.33 -17.19 -3.86
N PRO A 174 10.26 -18.38 -4.46
CA PRO A 174 9.48 -18.57 -5.68
C PRO A 174 8.04 -18.14 -5.42
N PRO A 175 7.41 -17.38 -6.34
CA PRO A 175 6.09 -16.84 -6.13
C PRO A 175 5.13 -17.98 -5.82
N LYS A 176 4.50 -17.93 -4.65
CA LYS A 176 3.45 -18.87 -4.30
C LYS A 176 2.33 -18.63 -5.30
N THR A 177 2.24 -19.52 -6.30
CA THR A 177 1.30 -19.38 -7.40
C THR A 177 -0.09 -19.67 -6.84
N VAL A 178 -0.73 -18.63 -6.31
CA VAL A 178 -2.15 -18.68 -5.96
C VAL A 178 -2.89 -18.20 -7.20
N PRO A 179 -3.72 -19.05 -7.83
CA PRO A 179 -4.53 -18.61 -8.96
C PRO A 179 -5.40 -17.44 -8.50
N ALA A 180 -5.21 -16.29 -9.15
CA ALA A 180 -5.93 -15.07 -8.81
C ALA A 180 -7.40 -15.27 -9.17
N PRO A 181 -8.34 -15.21 -8.20
CA PRO A 181 -9.77 -15.31 -8.51
C PRO A 181 -10.17 -14.15 -9.43
N THR A 182 -11.13 -14.41 -10.32
CA THR A 182 -11.78 -13.37 -11.13
C THR A 182 -12.30 -12.25 -10.22
N GLY A 183 -11.73 -11.05 -10.34
CA GLY A 183 -12.04 -9.90 -9.47
C GLY A 183 -10.89 -9.41 -8.59
N THR A 184 -9.70 -10.03 -8.65
CA THR A 184 -8.50 -9.47 -8.00
C THR A 184 -8.08 -8.13 -8.62
N PRO A 185 -7.62 -7.17 -7.80
CA PRO A 185 -7.09 -5.90 -8.29
C PRO A 185 -5.93 -6.13 -9.24
N THR A 186 -5.75 -5.20 -10.19
CA THR A 186 -4.63 -5.27 -11.13
C THR A 186 -3.29 -5.28 -10.38
N ALA A 187 -2.23 -5.85 -10.97
CA ALA A 187 -0.91 -5.85 -10.35
C ALA A 187 -0.41 -4.43 -10.00
N SER A 188 -0.73 -3.42 -10.83
CA SER A 188 -0.45 -2.01 -10.56
C SER A 188 -1.22 -1.49 -9.34
N ALA A 189 -2.52 -1.80 -9.25
CA ALA A 189 -3.34 -1.43 -8.11
C ALA A 189 -2.86 -2.09 -6.81
N ARG A 190 -2.47 -3.36 -6.89
CA ARG A 190 -1.94 -4.12 -5.76
C ARG A 190 -0.61 -3.54 -5.24
N ARG A 191 0.28 -3.12 -6.14
CA ARG A 191 1.52 -2.41 -5.77
C ARG A 191 1.25 -1.07 -5.10
N ALA A 192 0.36 -0.27 -5.67
CA ALA A 192 0.03 1.05 -5.12
C ALA A 192 -0.57 0.92 -3.71
N LEU A 193 -1.47 -0.05 -3.52
CA LEU A 193 -2.05 -0.34 -2.21
C LEU A 193 -0.98 -0.78 -1.19
N ALA A 194 -0.13 -1.73 -1.57
CA ALA A 194 0.93 -2.23 -0.70
C ALA A 194 1.99 -1.16 -0.36
N CYS A 195 2.30 -0.27 -1.31
CA CYS A 195 3.15 0.90 -1.09
C CYS A 195 2.59 1.76 0.04
N GLN A 196 1.33 2.16 -0.07
CA GLN A 196 0.69 3.02 0.92
C GLN A 196 0.56 2.37 2.30
N VAL A 197 0.18 1.08 2.35
CA VAL A 197 0.14 0.32 3.62
C VAL A 197 1.51 0.27 4.27
N GLN A 198 2.58 0.04 3.49
CA GLN A 198 3.94 0.03 4.02
C GLN A 198 4.37 1.40 4.56
N ARG A 199 4.05 2.49 3.86
CA ARG A 199 4.37 3.87 4.30
C ARG A 199 3.70 4.18 5.65
N ILE A 200 2.41 3.90 5.75
CA ILE A 200 1.63 4.08 6.98
C ILE A 200 2.28 3.33 8.14
N HIS A 201 2.64 2.07 7.92
CA HIS A 201 3.24 1.24 8.96
C HIS A 201 4.59 1.79 9.47
N LEU A 202 5.40 2.38 8.60
CA LEU A 202 6.71 2.96 8.98
C LEU A 202 6.58 4.34 9.67
N GLN A 203 5.46 5.03 9.46
CA GLN A 203 5.16 6.32 10.09
C GLN A 203 4.50 6.17 11.46
N GLU A 204 4.06 4.96 11.82
CA GLU A 204 3.56 4.70 13.16
C GLU A 204 4.73 4.68 14.16
N PRO A 205 4.71 5.53 15.20
CA PRO A 205 5.64 5.36 16.30
C PRO A 205 5.30 4.05 17.01
N GLU A 206 6.30 3.17 17.22
CA GLU A 206 6.13 2.05 18.15
C GLU A 206 5.69 2.64 19.51
N ALA A 207 4.49 2.23 19.95
CA ALA A 207 3.88 2.66 21.20
C ALA A 207 4.53 2.00 22.43
#